data_AF-A0A7G6Y3F0-F1
#
_entry.id   AF-A0A7G6Y3F0-F1
#
_cell.length_a   1.000
_cell.length_b   1.000
_cell.length_c   1.000
_cell.angle_alpha   90.00
_cell.angle_beta   90.00
_cell.angle_gamma   90.00
#
_symmetry.space_group_name_H-M   'P 1'
#
loop_
_entity.id
_entity.type
_entity.pdbx_description
1 polymer ?
#
loop_
_entity_poly.entity_id
_entity_poly.type
_entity_poly.pdbx_seq_one_letter_code
_entity_poly.pdbx_strand_id
1 'polypeptide(L)'
;MFRYLALTVGPPKTIYDLRKIDGAIRISCRECKRKTLLDREEFIMRRGIGESSDWGVICRELRCPQCASHDVKVQIEAFGQGLRELRRRRAAMITIELALHILKRALFSGSRPSVPVEAVRLALRALHPHLQDRSVLAGYWADYTAADPKPWGNSPIKYYEDMVARLLKRGYSVPAELRAGIWPSA
;
A
#
# COMPACT_ATOMS: atom_id res chain seq x y z
N MET A 1 -21.78 19.37 6.17
CA MET A 1 -21.43 20.15 4.97
C MET A 1 -19.95 19.98 4.66
N PHE A 2 -19.61 19.18 3.64
CA PHE A 2 -18.23 18.90 3.24
C PHE A 2 -17.73 20.06 2.37
N ARG A 3 -16.65 20.74 2.79
CA ARG A 3 -16.02 21.81 2.00
C ARG A 3 -14.75 21.26 1.36
N TYR A 4 -14.82 21.06 0.04
CA TYR A 4 -13.69 20.73 -0.82
C TYR A 4 -12.92 22.03 -1.07
N LEU A 5 -11.80 22.21 -0.38
CA LEU A 5 -10.92 23.35 -0.63
C LEU A 5 -9.94 22.94 -1.72
N ALA A 6 -10.22 23.45 -2.93
CA ALA A 6 -9.38 23.43 -4.12
C ALA A 6 -8.89 22.06 -4.60
N LEU A 7 -9.55 21.52 -5.63
CA LEU A 7 -8.96 20.91 -6.83
C LEU A 7 -10.11 20.62 -7.81
N THR A 8 -9.83 20.77 -9.10
CA THR A 8 -10.71 20.81 -10.29
C THR A 8 -11.50 19.53 -10.59
N VAL A 9 -11.74 18.68 -9.60
CA VAL A 9 -12.37 17.38 -9.73
C VAL A 9 -13.44 17.29 -8.65
N GLY A 10 -14.67 16.93 -9.03
CA GLY A 10 -15.77 16.75 -8.07
C GLY A 10 -15.41 15.75 -6.96
N PRO A 11 -16.25 15.61 -5.92
CA PRO A 11 -16.02 14.63 -4.85
C PRO A 11 -15.72 13.25 -5.45
N PRO A 12 -14.78 12.46 -4.86
CA PRO A 12 -14.57 11.09 -5.27
C PRO A 12 -15.91 10.36 -5.26
N LYS A 13 -16.20 9.56 -6.29
CA LYS A 13 -17.37 8.67 -6.25
C LYS A 13 -17.07 7.45 -5.40
N THR A 14 -15.86 6.91 -5.55
CA THR A 14 -15.40 5.72 -4.86
C THR A 14 -14.11 5.98 -4.09
N ILE A 15 -13.82 5.12 -3.11
CA ILE A 15 -12.53 5.14 -2.39
C ILE A 15 -11.33 4.94 -3.33
N TYR A 16 -11.51 4.24 -4.44
CA TYR A 16 -10.45 4.00 -5.43
C TYR A 16 -10.16 5.25 -6.28
N ASP A 17 -11.13 6.17 -6.42
CA ASP A 17 -10.89 7.46 -7.09
C ASP A 17 -9.87 8.32 -6.33
N LEU A 18 -9.59 8.02 -5.06
CA LEU A 18 -8.49 8.64 -4.32
C LEU A 18 -7.13 8.37 -4.97
N ARG A 19 -6.97 7.28 -5.76
CA ARG A 19 -5.73 7.02 -6.51
C ARG A 19 -5.49 8.02 -7.64
N LYS A 20 -6.55 8.68 -8.13
CA LYS A 20 -6.46 9.74 -9.14
C LYS A 20 -6.06 11.09 -8.54
N ILE A 21 -6.15 11.22 -7.22
CA ILE A 21 -5.83 12.44 -6.49
C ILE A 21 -4.52 12.19 -5.75
N ASP A 22 -3.49 12.97 -6.08
CA ASP A 22 -2.25 12.95 -5.31
C ASP A 22 -2.41 13.76 -4.01
N GLY A 23 -3.04 13.12 -3.03
CA GLY A 23 -3.28 13.69 -1.72
C GLY A 23 -3.38 12.67 -0.59
N ALA A 24 -3.27 13.17 0.62
CA ALA A 24 -3.49 12.44 1.85
C ALA A 24 -4.89 12.76 2.40
N ILE A 25 -5.40 11.90 3.28
CA ILE A 25 -6.75 12.03 3.85
C ILE A 25 -6.61 12.49 5.29
N ARG A 26 -7.14 13.68 5.55
CA ARG A 26 -7.25 14.25 6.89
C ARG A 26 -8.62 13.93 7.48
N ILE A 27 -8.63 13.20 8.57
CA ILE A 27 -9.80 12.93 9.40
C ILE A 27 -9.70 13.81 10.64
N SER A 28 -10.63 14.73 10.83
CA SER A 28 -10.71 15.61 12.00
C SER A 28 -11.97 15.28 12.80
N CYS A 29 -11.82 14.81 14.03
CA CYS A 29 -12.96 14.64 14.94
C CYS A 29 -13.30 15.98 15.58
N ARG A 30 -14.57 16.37 15.58
CA ARG A 30 -15.01 17.64 16.19
C ARG A 30 -15.16 17.54 17.70
N GLU A 31 -15.47 16.35 18.20
CA GLU A 31 -15.67 16.09 19.62
C GLU A 31 -14.33 16.07 20.38
N CYS A 32 -13.41 15.18 20.02
CA CYS A 32 -12.08 15.11 20.67
C CYS A 32 -11.03 16.04 20.04
N LYS A 33 -11.39 16.81 19.01
CA LYS A 33 -10.53 17.75 18.26
C LYS A 33 -9.27 17.16 17.63
N ARG A 34 -9.07 15.83 17.69
CA ARG A 34 -7.91 15.17 17.08
C ARG A 34 -7.99 15.17 15.57
N LYS A 35 -6.82 15.32 14.97
CA LYS A 35 -6.60 15.23 13.53
C LYS A 35 -5.70 14.04 13.25
N THR A 36 -6.20 13.11 12.46
CA THR A 36 -5.44 11.99 11.93
C THR A 36 -5.24 12.22 10.46
N LEU A 37 -4.04 11.96 9.97
CA LEU A 37 -3.71 12.16 8.59
C LEU A 37 -3.11 10.87 8.04
N LEU A 38 -3.77 10.33 7.02
CA LEU A 38 -3.52 9.01 6.46
C LEU A 38 -3.09 9.13 5.01
N ASP A 39 -2.15 8.28 4.59
CA ASP A 39 -1.92 8.09 3.15
C ASP A 39 -3.17 7.44 2.51
N ARG A 40 -3.39 7.66 1.21
CA ARG A 40 -4.51 7.08 0.48
C ARG A 40 -4.53 5.54 0.54
N GLU A 41 -3.40 4.87 0.39
CA GLU A 41 -3.37 3.40 0.42
C GLU A 41 -3.55 2.89 1.85
N GLU A 42 -3.08 3.64 2.86
CA GLU A 42 -3.36 3.33 4.26
C GLU A 42 -4.86 3.44 4.56
N PHE A 43 -5.53 4.46 4.03
CA PHE A 43 -6.96 4.63 4.18
C PHE A 43 -7.76 3.55 3.44
N ILE A 44 -7.37 3.21 2.20
CA ILE A 44 -7.97 2.11 1.44
C ILE A 44 -7.81 0.79 2.18
N MET A 45 -6.64 0.55 2.80
CA MET A 45 -6.36 -0.66 3.56
C MET A 45 -7.20 -0.85 4.82
N ARG A 46 -7.61 0.25 5.46
CA ARG A 46 -8.44 0.17 6.68
C ARG A 46 -9.85 -0.32 6.40
N ARG A 47 -10.27 -0.39 5.14
CA ARG A 47 -11.58 -0.94 4.76
C ARG A 47 -11.49 -2.45 4.62
N GLY A 48 -12.40 -3.14 5.29
CA GLY A 48 -12.55 -4.59 5.18
C GLY A 48 -13.03 -5.04 3.80
N ILE A 49 -12.78 -6.31 3.47
CA ILE A 49 -13.34 -6.94 2.27
C ILE A 49 -14.87 -7.01 2.44
N GLY A 50 -15.61 -6.50 1.45
CA GLY A 50 -17.08 -6.47 1.47
C GLY A 50 -17.68 -5.18 2.03
N GLU A 51 -16.86 -4.26 2.54
CA GLU A 51 -17.33 -2.92 2.92
C GLU A 51 -17.64 -2.06 1.69
N SER A 52 -18.55 -1.10 1.84
CA SER A 52 -18.89 -0.18 0.76
C SER A 52 -17.67 0.62 0.30
N SER A 53 -17.46 0.65 -1.01
CA SER A 53 -16.45 1.46 -1.69
C SER A 53 -16.97 2.86 -2.06
N ASP A 54 -18.27 3.14 -1.87
CA ASP A 54 -18.88 4.43 -2.13
C ASP A 54 -18.36 5.49 -1.14
N TRP A 55 -17.84 6.59 -1.67
CA TRP A 55 -17.21 7.64 -0.86
C TRP A 55 -18.20 8.33 0.10
N GLY A 56 -19.44 8.53 -0.33
CA GLY A 56 -20.48 9.15 0.49
C GLY A 56 -20.95 8.24 1.63
N VAL A 57 -20.99 6.93 1.40
CA VAL A 57 -21.24 5.92 2.44
C VAL A 57 -20.06 5.90 3.43
N ILE A 58 -18.82 5.82 2.93
CA ILE A 58 -17.61 5.81 3.77
C ILE A 58 -17.56 7.03 4.69
N CYS A 59 -17.80 8.23 4.16
CA CYS A 59 -17.77 9.45 4.95
C CYS A 59 -18.83 9.49 6.06
N ARG A 60 -19.94 8.76 5.92
CA ARG A 60 -21.01 8.67 6.93
C ARG A 60 -20.75 7.60 7.98
N GLU A 61 -20.09 6.50 7.59
CA GLU A 61 -19.76 5.39 8.49
C GLU A 61 -18.51 5.65 9.33
N LEU A 62 -17.68 6.60 8.90
CA LEU A 62 -16.39 6.84 9.51
C LEU A 62 -16.52 7.30 10.96
N ARG A 63 -15.77 6.64 11.85
CA ARG A 63 -15.70 7.01 13.27
C ARG A 63 -14.33 7.53 13.63
N CYS A 64 -14.29 8.35 14.68
CA CYS A 64 -13.02 8.74 15.26
C CYS A 64 -12.30 7.50 15.80
N PRO A 65 -11.04 7.22 15.40
CA PRO A 65 -10.30 6.06 15.89
C PRO A 65 -9.91 6.14 17.37
N GLN A 66 -10.22 7.24 18.05
CA GLN A 66 -9.84 7.48 19.45
C GLN A 66 -11.05 7.53 20.38
N CYS A 67 -12.13 8.22 19.98
CA CYS A 67 -13.34 8.35 20.80
C CYS A 67 -14.59 7.71 20.19
N ALA A 68 -14.47 7.02 19.04
CA ALA A 68 -15.56 6.38 18.30
C ALA A 68 -16.71 7.30 17.84
N SER A 69 -16.60 8.62 18.03
CA SER A 69 -17.58 9.61 17.58
C SER A 69 -17.79 9.60 16.06
N HIS A 70 -19.04 9.80 15.63
CA HIS A 70 -19.44 9.96 14.23
C HIS A 70 -19.28 11.41 13.73
N ASP A 71 -19.02 12.37 14.62
CA ASP A 71 -18.82 13.78 14.20
C ASP A 71 -17.38 13.99 13.72
N VAL A 72 -17.08 13.37 12.57
CA VAL A 72 -15.79 13.44 11.89
C VAL A 72 -15.92 14.19 10.57
N LYS A 73 -14.92 15.01 10.30
CA LYS A 73 -14.74 15.72 9.03
C LYS A 73 -13.61 15.05 8.26
N VAL A 74 -13.92 14.53 7.08
CA VAL A 74 -12.95 13.98 6.14
C VAL A 74 -12.61 15.05 5.10
N GLN A 75 -11.32 15.27 4.86
CA GLN A 75 -10.80 16.20 3.86
C GLN A 75 -9.67 15.54 3.09
N ILE A 76 -9.56 15.85 1.80
CA ILE A 76 -8.43 15.43 0.96
C ILE A 76 -7.46 16.61 0.90
N GLU A 77 -6.20 16.35 1.21
CA GLU A 77 -5.14 17.35 1.20
C GLU A 77 -4.08 16.94 0.20
N ALA A 78 -3.94 17.74 -0.85
CA ALA A 78 -2.84 17.56 -1.79
C ALA A 78 -1.49 17.64 -1.05
N PHE A 79 -0.51 16.84 -1.47
CA PHE A 79 0.81 16.76 -0.83
C PHE A 79 1.64 18.07 -0.90
N GLY A 80 1.08 19.14 -1.45
CA GLY A 80 1.79 20.35 -1.86
C GLY A 80 2.45 21.15 -0.75
N GLN A 81 1.88 21.27 0.45
CA GLN A 81 2.45 22.15 1.49
C GLN A 81 2.24 21.60 2.92
N GLY A 82 3.34 21.46 3.68
CA GLY A 82 3.31 21.27 5.14
C GLY A 82 3.56 19.86 5.69
N LEU A 83 3.63 18.81 4.85
CA LEU A 83 3.60 17.42 5.34
C LEU A 83 4.90 16.65 5.03
N ARG A 84 6.04 17.12 5.56
CA ARG A 84 7.37 16.49 5.34
C ARG A 84 7.40 15.00 5.72
N GLU A 85 6.76 14.65 6.83
CA GLU A 85 6.68 13.28 7.32
C GLU A 85 5.89 12.38 6.36
N LEU A 86 4.79 12.86 5.79
CA LEU A 86 4.06 12.12 4.77
C LEU A 86 4.83 11.98 3.48
N ARG A 87 5.57 13.00 3.04
CA ARG A 87 6.40 12.89 1.85
C ARG A 87 7.45 11.79 2.01
N ARG A 88 8.05 11.66 3.21
CA ARG A 88 8.95 10.55 3.53
C ARG A 88 8.25 9.20 3.51
N ARG A 89 7.08 9.09 4.15
CA ARG A 89 6.28 7.86 4.14
C ARG A 89 5.88 7.47 2.71
N ARG A 90 5.43 8.43 1.91
CA ARG A 90 5.06 8.23 0.50
C ARG A 90 6.26 7.78 -0.34
N ALA A 91 7.42 8.41 -0.17
CA ALA A 91 8.63 8.00 -0.88
C ALA A 91 9.03 6.56 -0.55
N ALA A 92 8.95 6.17 0.73
CA ALA A 92 9.17 4.78 1.15
C ALA A 92 8.14 3.84 0.50
N MET A 93 6.86 4.20 0.51
CA MET A 93 5.83 3.36 -0.11
C MET A 93 5.97 3.23 -1.62
N ILE A 94 6.30 4.30 -2.35
CA ILE A 94 6.58 4.24 -3.79
C ILE A 94 7.74 3.27 -4.06
N THR A 95 8.78 3.33 -3.23
CA THR A 95 9.93 2.42 -3.34
C THR A 95 9.53 0.97 -3.12
N ILE A 96 8.71 0.70 -2.09
CA ILE A 96 8.18 -0.64 -1.79
C ILE A 96 7.29 -1.13 -2.93
N GLU A 97 6.36 -0.32 -3.40
CA GLU A 97 5.42 -0.63 -4.48
C GLU A 97 6.14 -0.99 -5.78
N LEU A 98 7.11 -0.16 -6.20
CA LEU A 98 7.92 -0.42 -7.38
C LEU A 98 8.74 -1.71 -7.24
N ALA A 99 9.36 -1.92 -6.08
CA ALA A 99 10.12 -3.15 -5.83
C ALA A 99 9.22 -4.38 -5.91
N LEU A 100 8.04 -4.36 -5.29
CA LEU A 100 7.08 -5.46 -5.34
C LEU A 100 6.57 -5.71 -6.77
N HIS A 101 6.35 -4.69 -7.59
CA HIS A 101 5.99 -4.89 -8.99
C HIS A 101 7.08 -5.63 -9.78
N ILE A 102 8.35 -5.25 -9.58
CA ILE A 102 9.48 -5.93 -10.22
C ILE A 102 9.53 -7.40 -9.79
N LEU A 103 9.42 -7.67 -8.48
CA LEU A 103 9.45 -9.04 -7.96
C LEU A 103 8.24 -9.86 -8.40
N LYS A 104 7.04 -9.28 -8.46
CA LYS A 104 5.84 -9.96 -8.94
C LYS A 104 5.97 -10.38 -10.40
N ARG A 105 6.54 -9.51 -11.24
CA ARG A 105 6.79 -9.81 -12.66
C ARG A 105 7.86 -10.91 -12.82
N ALA A 106 8.85 -10.93 -11.93
CA ALA A 106 9.88 -11.96 -11.89
C ALA A 106 9.40 -13.34 -11.37
N LEU A 107 8.16 -13.46 -10.84
CA LEU A 107 7.60 -14.75 -10.41
C LEU A 107 7.33 -15.71 -11.57
N PHE A 108 6.95 -15.16 -12.73
CA PHE A 108 6.41 -15.92 -13.88
C PHE A 108 7.40 -16.05 -15.03
N SER A 109 8.66 -15.65 -14.84
CA SER A 109 9.70 -15.73 -15.87
C SER A 109 10.22 -17.16 -16.02
N GLY A 110 9.36 -18.07 -16.51
CA GLY A 110 9.74 -19.40 -17.02
C GLY A 110 10.70 -19.34 -18.21
N SER A 111 10.88 -18.14 -18.79
CA SER A 111 12.10 -17.75 -19.48
C SER A 111 12.56 -16.43 -18.85
N ARG A 112 13.84 -16.36 -18.48
CA ARG A 112 14.46 -15.22 -17.80
C ARG A 112 14.57 -13.88 -18.58
N PRO A 113 14.26 -13.71 -19.89
CA PRO A 113 14.49 -12.43 -20.56
C PRO A 113 13.46 -11.32 -20.22
N SER A 114 12.43 -11.57 -19.41
CA SER A 114 11.36 -10.58 -19.20
C SER A 114 11.66 -9.50 -18.14
N VAL A 115 12.61 -9.74 -17.23
CA VAL A 115 13.04 -8.80 -16.18
C VAL A 115 14.56 -8.93 -15.97
N PRO A 116 15.35 -7.85 -16.07
CA PRO A 116 16.79 -7.88 -15.80
C PRO A 116 17.11 -8.35 -14.38
N VAL A 117 18.13 -9.20 -14.25
CA VAL A 117 18.59 -9.76 -12.97
C VAL A 117 19.00 -8.65 -11.99
N GLU A 118 19.60 -7.58 -12.50
CA GLU A 118 19.99 -6.38 -11.77
C GLU A 118 18.79 -5.66 -11.17
N ALA A 119 17.67 -5.61 -11.89
CA ALA A 119 16.43 -5.01 -11.41
C ALA A 119 15.86 -5.80 -10.23
N VAL A 120 15.88 -7.14 -10.31
CA VAL A 120 15.46 -8.02 -9.20
C VAL A 120 16.37 -7.82 -7.99
N ARG A 121 17.70 -7.79 -8.20
CA ARG A 121 18.66 -7.56 -7.10
C ARG A 121 18.47 -6.18 -6.46
N LEU A 122 18.22 -5.14 -7.25
CA LEU A 122 17.94 -3.79 -6.76
C LEU A 122 16.63 -3.75 -5.96
N ALA A 123 15.57 -4.40 -6.45
CA ALA A 123 14.28 -4.49 -5.76
C ALA A 123 14.41 -5.18 -4.39
N LEU A 124 15.14 -6.30 -4.31
CA LEU A 124 15.41 -6.97 -3.03
C LEU A 124 16.20 -6.08 -2.05
N ARG A 125 17.21 -5.34 -2.55
CA ARG A 125 17.96 -4.37 -1.74
C ARG A 125 17.08 -3.22 -1.26
N ALA A 126 16.18 -2.73 -2.10
CA ALA A 126 15.25 -1.66 -1.76
C ALA A 126 14.23 -2.09 -0.67
N LEU A 127 13.82 -3.36 -0.64
CA LEU A 127 12.91 -3.89 0.40
C LEU A 127 13.61 -4.22 1.72
N HIS A 128 14.92 -4.51 1.70
CA HIS A 128 15.68 -4.92 2.89
C HIS A 128 15.50 -4.01 4.12
N PRO A 129 15.60 -2.66 4.01
CA PRO A 129 15.40 -1.77 5.16
C PRO A 129 14.01 -1.87 5.79
N HIS A 130 13.00 -2.25 5.01
CA HIS A 130 11.59 -2.28 5.43
C HIS A 130 11.19 -3.63 6.03
N LEU A 131 11.77 -4.72 5.55
CA LEU A 131 11.52 -6.07 6.05
C LEU A 131 12.38 -6.42 7.26
N GLN A 132 13.66 -6.00 7.25
CA GLN A 132 14.70 -6.35 8.23
C GLN A 132 14.88 -7.86 8.44
N ASP A 133 14.47 -8.69 7.47
CA ASP A 133 14.74 -10.12 7.46
C ASP A 133 15.44 -10.49 6.16
N ARG A 134 16.68 -10.96 6.28
CA ARG A 134 17.50 -11.37 5.15
C ARG A 134 17.11 -12.75 4.62
N SER A 135 16.52 -13.61 5.44
CA SER A 135 16.19 -15.00 5.08
C SER A 135 15.15 -15.06 3.96
N VAL A 136 14.07 -14.28 4.07
CA VAL A 136 13.01 -14.22 3.03
C VAL A 136 13.53 -13.69 1.69
N LEU A 137 14.43 -12.70 1.74
CA LEU A 137 15.05 -12.11 0.55
C LEU A 137 16.05 -13.07 -0.11
N ALA A 138 16.84 -13.78 0.71
CA ALA A 138 17.80 -14.78 0.23
C ALA A 138 17.09 -15.99 -0.37
N GLY A 139 15.99 -16.45 0.26
CA GLY A 139 15.16 -17.53 -0.25
C GLY A 139 14.54 -17.19 -1.61
N TYR A 140 13.96 -15.98 -1.73
CA TYR A 140 13.49 -15.48 -3.03
C TYR A 140 14.59 -15.51 -4.10
N TRP A 141 15.78 -15.00 -3.76
CA TRP A 141 16.90 -14.96 -4.69
C TRP A 141 17.38 -16.35 -5.12
N ALA A 142 17.44 -17.30 -4.18
CA ALA A 142 17.83 -18.68 -4.46
C ALA A 142 16.87 -19.34 -5.45
N ASP A 143 15.56 -19.22 -5.21
CA ASP A 143 14.52 -19.76 -6.10
C ASP A 143 14.54 -19.08 -7.47
N TYR A 144 14.68 -17.74 -7.50
CA TYR A 144 14.76 -16.98 -8.75
C TYR A 144 15.98 -17.35 -9.62
N THR A 145 17.13 -17.65 -9.00
CA THR A 145 18.37 -17.97 -9.72
C THR A 145 18.58 -19.47 -9.98
N ALA A 146 17.71 -20.34 -9.47
CA ALA A 146 17.79 -21.79 -9.64
C ALA A 146 17.91 -22.18 -11.13
N ALA A 147 19.00 -22.91 -11.46
CA ALA A 147 19.40 -23.21 -12.85
C ALA A 147 18.37 -24.01 -13.66
N ASP A 148 17.51 -24.78 -12.98
CA ASP A 148 16.40 -25.55 -13.56
C ASP A 148 15.06 -25.04 -12.97
N PRO A 149 14.50 -23.96 -13.51
CA PRO A 149 13.19 -23.48 -13.10
C PRO A 149 12.14 -24.46 -13.62
N LYS A 150 11.68 -25.39 -12.77
CA LYS A 150 10.62 -26.30 -13.17
C LYS A 150 9.34 -25.47 -13.39
N PRO A 151 8.54 -25.75 -14.43
CA PRO A 151 7.33 -24.99 -14.72
C PRO A 151 6.35 -24.88 -13.55
N TRP A 152 6.44 -25.81 -12.58
CA TRP A 152 5.55 -25.94 -11.42
C TRP A 152 6.30 -26.01 -10.08
N GLY A 153 7.63 -25.86 -10.05
CA GLY A 153 8.43 -26.06 -8.84
C GLY A 153 9.65 -25.16 -8.85
N ASN A 154 9.85 -24.39 -7.78
CA ASN A 154 10.85 -23.31 -7.62
C ASN A 154 10.37 -21.91 -8.08
N SER A 155 9.06 -21.65 -8.14
CA SER A 155 8.60 -20.26 -8.23
C SER A 155 8.86 -19.56 -6.88
N PRO A 156 9.47 -18.36 -6.87
CA PRO A 156 9.71 -17.60 -5.65
C PRO A 156 8.44 -16.98 -5.05
N ILE A 157 7.25 -17.44 -5.49
CA ILE A 157 5.93 -16.92 -5.08
C ILE A 157 5.71 -16.99 -3.58
N LYS A 158 6.10 -18.08 -2.91
CA LYS A 158 5.97 -18.22 -1.45
C LYS A 158 6.75 -17.14 -0.71
N TYR A 159 7.97 -16.87 -1.16
CA TYR A 159 8.79 -15.81 -0.56
C TYR A 159 8.24 -14.41 -0.86
N TYR A 160 7.69 -14.20 -2.06
CA TYR A 160 6.99 -12.96 -2.37
C TYR A 160 5.78 -12.73 -1.46
N GLU A 161 4.96 -13.76 -1.26
CA GLU A 161 3.83 -13.74 -0.34
C GLU A 161 4.28 -13.44 1.10
N ASP A 162 5.33 -14.10 1.58
CA ASP A 162 5.92 -13.82 2.88
C ASP A 162 6.41 -12.38 3.03
N MET A 163 7.05 -11.82 1.99
CA MET A 163 7.46 -10.40 1.99
C MET A 163 6.27 -9.48 2.14
N VAL A 164 5.20 -9.69 1.36
CA VAL A 164 3.97 -8.90 1.43
C VAL A 164 3.35 -9.00 2.82
N ALA A 165 3.19 -10.21 3.36
CA ALA A 165 2.63 -10.43 4.69
C ALA A 165 3.42 -9.69 5.79
N ARG A 166 4.76 -9.74 5.72
CA ARG A 166 5.65 -9.06 6.66
C ARG A 166 5.58 -7.55 6.54
N LEU A 167 5.51 -7.00 5.32
CA LEU A 167 5.32 -5.55 5.10
C LEU A 167 4.01 -5.08 5.74
N LEU A 168 2.92 -5.79 5.51
CA LEU A 168 1.61 -5.52 6.10
C LEU A 168 1.67 -5.58 7.64
N LYS A 169 2.26 -6.63 8.21
CA LYS A 169 2.45 -6.80 9.66
C LYS A 169 3.24 -5.65 10.29
N ARG A 170 4.18 -5.05 9.55
CA ARG A 170 4.99 -3.91 10.00
C ARG A 170 4.31 -2.54 9.77
N GLY A 171 3.08 -2.53 9.28
CA GLY A 171 2.29 -1.32 9.07
C GLY A 171 2.60 -0.58 7.76
N TYR A 172 3.31 -1.21 6.82
CA TYR A 172 3.46 -0.65 5.47
C TYR A 172 2.21 -0.91 4.65
N SER A 173 1.78 0.09 3.90
CA SER A 173 0.69 -0.09 2.95
C SER A 173 1.18 -0.74 1.66
N VAL A 174 0.53 -1.82 1.26
CA VAL A 174 0.78 -2.53 0.00
C VAL A 174 -0.48 -2.45 -0.86
N PRO A 175 -0.41 -1.99 -2.12
CA PRO A 175 -1.57 -1.97 -3.02
C PRO A 175 -2.25 -3.34 -3.14
N ALA A 176 -3.58 -3.38 -3.23
CA ALA A 176 -4.36 -4.64 -3.25
C ALA A 176 -3.97 -5.58 -4.39
N GLU A 177 -3.65 -5.04 -5.55
CA GLU A 177 -3.14 -5.75 -6.72
C GLU A 177 -1.82 -6.51 -6.47
N LEU A 178 -1.04 -6.09 -5.48
CA LEU A 178 0.24 -6.68 -5.11
C LEU A 178 0.11 -7.71 -3.98
N ARG A 179 -1.07 -7.81 -3.36
CA ARG A 179 -1.28 -8.64 -2.16
C ARG A 179 -1.35 -10.14 -2.40
N ALA A 180 -1.51 -10.61 -3.64
CA ALA A 180 -1.59 -12.04 -3.97
C ALA A 180 -2.56 -12.87 -3.08
N GLY A 181 -3.65 -12.25 -2.62
CA GLY A 181 -4.61 -12.90 -1.71
C GLY A 181 -4.30 -12.76 -0.21
N ILE A 182 -3.20 -12.10 0.15
CA ILE A 182 -2.81 -11.83 1.55
C ILE A 182 -3.45 -10.53 2.03
N TRP A 183 -4.22 -10.63 3.11
CA TRP A 183 -4.82 -9.47 3.76
C TRP A 183 -4.20 -9.27 5.14
N PRO A 184 -4.10 -8.01 5.61
CA PRO A 184 -3.66 -7.77 6.98
C PRO A 184 -4.59 -8.54 7.93
N SER A 185 -4.02 -9.41 8.76
CA SER A 185 -4.75 -10.06 9.84
C SER A 185 -5.23 -8.96 10.81
N ALA A 186 -6.52 -8.99 11.13
CA ALA A 186 -7.15 -8.04 12.07
C ALA A 186 -6.51 -8.11 13.47
#